data_AF-A0AAJ1P458-F1
#
_entry.id   AF-A0AAJ1P458-F1
#
_cell.length_a   1.000
_cell.length_b   1.000
_cell.length_c   1.000
_cell.angle_alpha   90.00
_cell.angle_beta   90.00
_cell.angle_gamma   90.00
#
_symmetry.space_group_name_H-M   'P 1'
#
loop_
_entity.id
_entity.type
_entity.pdbx_description
1 polymer ?
#
loop_
_entity_poly.entity_id
_entity_poly.type
_entity_poly.pdbx_seq_one_letter_code
_entity_poly.pdbx_strand_id
1 'polypeptide(L)' 'NGVLSQEDLELILDPFEMTHPGIAGATLLKKK' A
#
# COMPACT_ATOMS: atom_id res chain seq x y z
N ASN A 1 -12.56 -11.59 -6.26
CA ASN A 1 -11.82 -10.56 -7.03
C ASN A 1 -10.66 -10.06 -6.19
N GLY A 2 -9.52 -10.76 -6.23
CA GLY A 2 -8.35 -10.46 -5.39
C GLY A 2 -7.23 -9.73 -6.15
N VAL A 3 -7.61 -8.95 -7.16
CA VAL A 3 -6.67 -8.18 -7.98
C VAL A 3 -6.68 -6.75 -7.49
N LEU A 4 -5.50 -6.22 -7.16
CA LEU A 4 -5.33 -4.83 -6.75
C LEU A 4 -5.55 -3.90 -7.94
N SER A 5 -6.15 -2.74 -7.71
CA SER A 5 -6.14 -1.67 -8.69
C SER A 5 -4.72 -1.10 -8.84
N GLN A 6 -4.47 -0.35 -9.91
CA GLN A 6 -3.21 0.37 -10.06
C GLN A 6 -2.97 1.34 -8.89
N GLU A 7 -4.03 2.01 -8.43
CA GLU A 7 -3.97 2.95 -7.31
C GLU A 7 -3.62 2.24 -6.00
N ASP A 8 -4.15 1.03 -5.78
CA ASP A 8 -3.76 0.21 -4.64
C ASP A 8 -2.29 -0.24 -4.73
N LEU A 9 -1.82 -0.56 -5.94
CA LEU A 9 -0.42 -0.93 -6.18
C LEU A 9 0.52 0.25 -5.90
N GLU A 10 0.17 1.45 -6.34
CA GLU A 10 0.96 2.67 -6.08
C GLU A 10 1.03 2.98 -4.58
N LEU A 11 -0.04 2.75 -3.82
CA LEU A 11 -0.05 2.94 -2.37
C LEU A 11 0.84 1.94 -1.64
N ILE A 12 0.87 0.66 -2.02
CA ILE A 12 1.75 -0.34 -1.37
C ILE A 12 3.23 -0.17 -1.77
N LEU A 13 3.49 0.54 -2.87
CA LEU A 13 4.83 0.87 -3.38
C LEU A 13 5.27 2.28 -2.99
N ASP A 14 4.60 2.92 -2.02
CA ASP A 14 4.98 4.23 -1.54
C ASP A 14 6.43 4.21 -0.99
N PRO A 15 7.36 5.03 -1.55
CA PRO A 15 8.77 4.98 -1.16
C PRO A 15 9.00 5.31 0.31
N PHE A 16 8.18 6.17 0.92
CA PHE A 16 8.30 6.50 2.33
C PHE A 16 7.93 5.29 3.20
N GLU A 17 6.81 4.61 2.92
CA GLU A 17 6.43 3.37 3.61
C GLU A 17 7.45 2.25 3.38
N MET A 18 8.06 2.14 2.19
CA MET A 18 9.12 1.16 1.90
C MET A 18 10.41 1.38 2.71
N THR A 19 10.68 2.60 3.19
CA THR A 19 11.80 2.87 4.11
C THR A 19 11.50 2.48 5.57
N HIS A 20 10.26 2.12 5.88
CA HIS A 20 9.80 1.72 7.20
C HIS A 20 9.27 0.28 7.13
N PRO A 21 10.10 -0.73 7.46
CA PRO A 21 9.68 -2.13 7.41
C PRO A 21 8.40 -2.37 8.21
N GLY A 22 7.44 -3.08 7.62
CA GLY A 22 6.20 -3.48 8.29
C GLY A 22 5.04 -2.49 8.21
N ILE A 23 5.20 -1.34 7.53
CA ILE A 23 4.08 -0.39 7.32
C ILE A 23 3.67 -0.21 5.85
N ALA A 24 4.29 -0.93 4.91
CA ALA A 24 3.89 -0.89 3.50
C ALA A 24 2.42 -1.29 3.31
N GLY A 25 1.65 -0.44 2.63
CA GLY A 25 0.21 -0.60 2.46
C GLY A 25 -0.63 -0.24 3.70
N ALA A 26 -0.04 0.35 4.75
CA ALA A 26 -0.80 0.78 5.93
C ALA A 26 -1.88 1.80 5.57
N THR A 27 -1.60 2.66 4.59
CA THR A 27 -2.58 3.62 4.05
C THR A 27 -3.74 2.91 3.37
N LEU A 28 -3.49 1.80 2.65
CA LEU A 28 -4.52 1.00 2.01
C LEU A 28 -5.44 0.29 3.02
N LEU A 29 -4.86 -0.21 4.12
CA LEU A 29 -5.63 -0.85 5.20
C LEU A 29 -6.56 0.12 5.94
N LYS A 30 -6.18 1.40 6.05
CA LYS A 30 -7.01 2.45 6.66
C LYS A 30 -8.20 2.89 5.79
N LYS A 31 -8.19 2.58 4.49
CA LYS A 31 -9.27 2.91 3.55
C LYS A 31 -10.43 1.89 3.57
N LYS A 32 -10.24 0.74 4.23
CA LYS A 32 -11.28 -0.28 4.41
C LYS A 32 -11.90 -0.18 5.79
#